data_AF-A0A923HLI9-F1
#
_entry.id   AF-A0A923HLI9-F1
#
_cell.length_a   1.000
_cell.length_b   1.000
_cell.length_c   1.000
_cell.angle_alpha   90.00
_cell.angle_beta   90.00
_cell.angle_gamma   90.00
#
_symmetry.space_group_name_H-M   'P 1'
#
loop_
_entity.id
_entity.type
_entity.pdbx_description
1 polymer ?
#
loop_
_entity_poly.entity_id
_entity_poly.type
_entity_poly.pdbx_seq_one_letter_code
_entity_poly.pdbx_strand_id
1 'polypeptide(L)'
;MHSAQLKSIGNRRCLAFEIAESIDGELLEVNIWACDEHLTYFDNQVHIPSFVYSMQREYSFLRTATTQQDHPFFVHGPTTDDVSGKISIDDGTAKISFTLRNGNQCSFTIEVQELTQIYERVLNQIDFIKNA
;
A
#
# COMPACT_ATOMS: atom_id res chain seq x y z
N MET A 1 -11.31 16.82 19.13
CA MET A 1 -10.93 16.00 17.96
C MET A 1 -10.48 14.66 18.50
N HIS A 2 -11.32 13.63 18.37
CA HIS A 2 -10.85 12.25 18.58
C HIS A 2 -10.01 11.91 17.36
N SER A 3 -8.70 11.68 17.54
CA SER A 3 -7.92 11.01 16.50
C SER A 3 -8.58 9.67 16.26
N ALA A 4 -8.97 9.40 15.01
CA ALA A 4 -9.44 8.08 14.62
C ALA A 4 -8.36 7.06 14.99
N GLN A 5 -8.77 5.97 15.63
CA GLN A 5 -7.85 4.88 15.90
C GLN A 5 -7.50 4.23 14.55
N LEU A 6 -6.20 4.11 14.26
CA LEU A 6 -5.71 3.50 13.03
C LEU A 6 -5.22 2.08 13.31
N LYS A 7 -5.65 1.14 12.49
CA LYS A 7 -5.17 -0.25 12.53
C LYS A 7 -3.98 -0.43 11.59
N SER A 8 -2.85 -0.86 12.15
CA SER A 8 -1.62 -1.10 11.39
C SER A 8 -1.57 -2.52 10.81
N ILE A 9 -1.17 -2.64 9.54
CA ILE A 9 -1.01 -3.89 8.80
C ILE A 9 0.32 -3.83 8.05
N GLY A 10 1.24 -4.75 8.38
CA GLY A 10 2.58 -4.82 7.77
C GLY A 10 3.68 -4.31 8.71
N ASN A 11 4.79 -3.87 8.15
CA ASN A 11 5.96 -3.35 8.86
C ASN A 11 6.47 -2.08 8.19
N ARG A 12 6.50 -0.95 8.91
CA ARG A 12 6.89 0.36 8.37
C ARG A 12 8.29 0.36 7.74
N ARG A 13 9.22 -0.48 8.21
CA ARG A 13 10.57 -0.63 7.60
C ARG A 13 10.54 -1.25 6.20
N CYS A 14 9.51 -2.03 5.91
CA CYS A 14 9.25 -2.62 4.60
C CYS A 14 8.05 -1.88 3.97
N LEU A 15 6.86 -2.46 4.08
CA LEU A 15 5.60 -1.84 3.69
C LEU A 15 4.58 -2.00 4.83
N ALA A 16 3.91 -0.91 5.18
CA ALA A 16 2.77 -0.94 6.10
C ALA A 16 1.64 -0.02 5.64
N PHE A 17 0.44 -0.40 6.03
CA PHE A 17 -0.79 0.38 5.88
C PHE A 17 -1.37 0.64 7.26
N GLU A 18 -1.79 1.87 7.52
CA GLU A 18 -2.54 2.23 8.71
C GLU A 18 -3.89 2.76 8.27
N ILE A 19 -4.94 2.04 8.65
CA ILE A 19 -6.29 2.23 8.11
C ILE A 19 -7.21 2.67 9.24
N ALA A 20 -7.98 3.72 9.05
CA ALA A 20 -8.98 4.16 10.03
C ALA A 20 -10.03 3.08 10.29
N GLU A 21 -10.54 3.05 11.53
CA GLU A 21 -11.56 2.10 11.95
C GLU A 21 -12.98 2.46 11.46
N SER A 22 -13.18 3.66 10.91
CA SER A 22 -14.47 4.14 10.40
C SER A 22 -14.32 4.97 9.13
N ILE A 23 -15.36 4.96 8.30
CA ILE A 23 -15.48 5.78 7.09
C ILE A 23 -16.05 7.15 7.46
N ASP A 24 -15.47 8.23 6.92
CA ASP A 24 -16.04 9.57 6.99
C ASP A 24 -16.72 9.91 5.66
N GLY A 25 -18.04 9.77 5.61
CA GLY A 25 -18.81 9.88 4.36
C GLY A 25 -18.47 8.74 3.39
N GLU A 26 -17.75 9.06 2.30
CA GLU A 26 -17.27 8.09 1.30
C GLU A 26 -15.75 7.88 1.33
N LEU A 27 -15.07 8.56 2.26
CA LEU A 27 -13.61 8.59 2.36
C LEU A 27 -13.15 7.77 3.56
N LEU A 28 -12.01 7.12 3.38
CA LEU A 28 -11.32 6.36 4.41
C LEU A 28 -9.90 6.91 4.55
N GLU A 29 -9.47 7.15 5.79
CA GLU A 29 -8.07 7.50 6.04
C GLU A 29 -7.18 6.25 5.92
N VAL A 30 -6.19 6.32 5.03
CA VAL A 30 -5.18 5.28 4.82
C VAL A 30 -3.80 5.90 4.73
N ASN A 31 -2.96 5.64 5.72
CA ASN A 31 -1.55 6.01 5.71
C ASN A 31 -0.71 4.86 5.19
N ILE A 32 0.10 5.10 4.16
CA ILE A 32 1.02 4.12 3.58
C ILE A 32 2.44 4.45 4.00
N TRP A 33 3.15 3.48 4.56
CA TRP A 33 4.51 3.63 5.06
C TRP A 33 5.45 2.68 4.35
N ALA A 34 6.66 3.15 4.04
CA ALA A 34 7.74 2.30 3.60
C ALA A 34 9.11 2.85 4.02
N CYS A 35 10.02 1.97 4.47
CA CYS A 35 11.32 2.36 5.03
C CYS A 35 11.22 3.44 6.12
N ASP A 36 10.22 3.33 6.99
CA ASP A 36 9.88 4.31 8.04
C ASP A 36 9.50 5.72 7.50
N GLU A 37 9.32 5.87 6.18
CA GLU A 37 8.83 7.08 5.53
C GLU A 37 7.33 7.03 5.28
N HIS A 38 6.63 8.14 5.50
CA HIS A 38 5.20 8.26 5.21
C HIS A 38 5.02 8.62 3.72
N LEU A 39 4.50 7.67 2.94
CA LEU A 39 4.34 7.84 1.49
C LEU A 39 3.14 8.75 1.14
N THR A 40 2.08 8.71 1.94
CA THR A 40 0.82 9.46 1.74
C THR A 40 0.73 10.66 2.68
N TYR A 41 1.82 11.42 2.83
CA TYR A 41 1.88 12.52 3.79
C TYR A 41 1.15 13.80 3.34
N PHE A 42 0.85 13.94 2.06
CA PHE A 42 0.10 15.07 1.51
C PHE A 42 -1.40 14.83 1.50
N ASP A 43 -1.82 13.67 1.03
CA ASP A 43 -3.20 13.21 1.01
C ASP A 43 -3.23 11.74 1.44
N ASN A 44 -4.07 11.43 2.42
CA ASN A 44 -4.27 10.10 2.96
C ASN A 44 -5.76 9.69 2.93
N GLN A 45 -6.63 10.49 2.31
CA GLN A 45 -8.05 10.20 2.20
C GLN A 45 -8.33 9.47 0.90
N VAL A 46 -8.80 8.23 1.00
CA VAL A 46 -9.05 7.39 -0.18
C VAL A 46 -10.54 7.19 -0.41
N HIS A 47 -10.97 7.34 -1.65
CA HIS A 47 -12.27 6.83 -2.09
C HIS A 47 -12.21 5.30 -2.16
N ILE A 48 -13.01 4.64 -1.32
CA ILE A 48 -12.89 3.19 -1.05
C ILE A 48 -12.95 2.32 -2.31
N PRO A 49 -13.94 2.47 -3.23
CA PRO A 49 -13.98 1.69 -4.47
C PRO A 49 -12.68 1.79 -5.31
N SER A 50 -12.13 3.00 -5.42
CA SER A 50 -10.90 3.25 -6.19
C SER A 50 -9.69 2.61 -5.51
N PHE A 51 -9.60 2.74 -4.19
CA PHE A 51 -8.53 2.12 -3.40
C PHE A 51 -8.54 0.60 -3.50
N VAL A 52 -9.70 -0.02 -3.28
CA VAL A 52 -9.87 -1.48 -3.39
C VAL A 52 -9.48 -1.97 -4.79
N TYR A 53 -9.91 -1.26 -5.84
CA TYR A 53 -9.55 -1.62 -7.22
C TYR A 53 -8.03 -1.58 -7.44
N SER A 54 -7.35 -0.53 -6.96
CA SER A 54 -5.89 -0.44 -7.04
C SER A 54 -5.21 -1.60 -6.33
N MET A 55 -5.58 -1.85 -5.07
CA MET A 55 -5.02 -2.92 -4.25
C MET A 55 -5.25 -4.30 -4.87
N GLN A 56 -6.43 -4.56 -5.44
CA GLN A 56 -6.75 -5.82 -6.11
C GLN A 56 -5.91 -6.04 -7.38
N ARG A 57 -5.64 -4.98 -8.15
CA ARG A 57 -4.78 -5.09 -9.35
C ARG A 57 -3.35 -5.48 -8.99
N GLU A 58 -2.79 -4.80 -8.00
CA GLU A 58 -1.44 -5.11 -7.51
C GLU A 58 -1.37 -6.49 -6.86
N TYR A 59 -2.36 -6.85 -6.04
CA TYR A 59 -2.47 -8.19 -5.46
C TYR A 59 -2.51 -9.28 -6.54
N SER A 60 -3.27 -9.05 -7.62
CA SER A 60 -3.36 -9.99 -8.74
C SER A 60 -2.03 -10.12 -9.49
N PHE A 61 -1.32 -9.02 -9.68
CA PHE A 61 0.03 -9.01 -10.24
C PHE A 61 1.00 -9.82 -9.37
N LEU A 62 1.04 -9.58 -8.06
CA LEU A 62 1.92 -10.29 -7.12
C LEU A 62 1.68 -11.81 -7.10
N ARG A 63 0.43 -12.24 -7.27
CA ARG A 63 0.08 -13.66 -7.30
C ARG A 63 0.44 -14.39 -8.59
N THR A 64 0.71 -13.65 -9.66
CA THR A 64 0.94 -14.23 -11.00
C THR A 64 2.35 -14.01 -11.52
N ALA A 65 3.06 -13.00 -11.01
CA ALA A 65 4.42 -12.69 -11.40
C ALA A 65 5.41 -13.66 -10.76
N THR A 66 6.11 -14.43 -11.59
CA THR A 66 7.24 -15.29 -11.17
C THR A 66 8.58 -14.58 -11.31
N THR A 67 8.75 -13.81 -12.39
CA THR A 67 9.92 -12.97 -12.63
C THR A 67 9.46 -11.68 -13.30
N GLN A 68 9.91 -10.55 -12.79
CA GLN A 68 9.58 -9.23 -13.34
C GLN A 68 10.69 -8.25 -13.04
N GLN A 69 11.01 -7.36 -13.98
CA GLN A 69 11.98 -6.30 -13.76
C GLN A 69 11.31 -4.93 -13.88
N ASP A 70 11.64 -4.03 -12.95
CA ASP A 70 11.29 -2.61 -12.94
C ASP A 70 9.81 -2.31 -13.29
N HIS A 71 8.90 -3.17 -12.84
CA HIS A 71 7.48 -2.96 -13.07
C HIS A 71 7.00 -1.77 -12.24
N PRO A 72 6.19 -0.87 -12.81
CA PRO A 72 5.59 0.21 -12.05
C PRO A 72 4.77 -0.32 -10.85
N PHE A 73 4.92 0.30 -9.69
CA PHE A 73 4.27 -0.11 -8.43
C PHE A 73 3.61 1.11 -7.79
N PHE A 74 2.41 0.98 -7.22
CA PHE A 74 1.55 2.10 -6.77
C PHE A 74 1.15 3.10 -7.86
N VAL A 75 1.03 2.65 -9.12
CA VAL A 75 0.59 3.50 -10.25
C VAL A 75 -0.87 3.91 -10.14
N HIS A 76 -1.68 3.12 -9.45
CA HIS A 76 -3.12 3.29 -9.37
C HIS A 76 -3.60 3.68 -7.98
N GLY A 77 -2.67 3.93 -7.05
CA GLY A 77 -3.01 4.35 -5.70
C GLY A 77 -3.69 5.71 -5.73
N PRO A 78 -4.84 5.89 -5.05
CA PRO A 78 -5.60 7.14 -5.06
C PRO A 78 -4.87 8.32 -4.41
N THR A 79 -3.82 8.04 -3.64
CA THR A 79 -3.08 9.02 -2.82
C THR A 79 -1.56 8.93 -3.00
N THR A 80 -1.09 8.16 -3.98
CA THR A 80 0.34 7.93 -4.25
C THR A 80 0.83 8.63 -5.52
N ASP A 81 0.15 9.70 -5.94
CA ASP A 81 0.50 10.49 -7.12
C ASP A 81 1.85 11.21 -6.99
N ASP A 82 2.25 11.52 -5.74
CA ASP A 82 3.55 12.11 -5.41
C ASP A 82 4.67 11.08 -5.14
N VAL A 83 4.40 9.79 -5.40
CA VAL A 83 5.34 8.68 -5.19
C VAL A 83 5.51 7.87 -6.47
N SER A 84 6.76 7.68 -6.89
CA SER A 84 7.10 6.75 -7.98
C SER A 84 7.61 5.44 -7.38
N GLY A 85 6.81 4.39 -7.49
CA GLY A 85 7.17 3.04 -7.06
C GLY A 85 7.61 2.14 -8.21
N LYS A 86 8.58 1.26 -7.93
CA LYS A 86 8.98 0.16 -8.82
C LYS A 86 9.14 -1.13 -8.03
N ILE A 87 8.81 -2.24 -8.67
CA ILE A 87 9.00 -3.59 -8.15
C ILE A 87 9.72 -4.46 -9.17
N SER A 88 10.73 -5.20 -8.70
CA SER A 88 11.34 -6.32 -9.42
C SER A 88 11.13 -7.59 -8.61
N ILE A 89 10.72 -8.67 -9.26
CA ILE A 89 10.48 -9.98 -8.65
C ILE A 89 11.47 -10.97 -9.26
N ASP A 90 12.19 -11.68 -8.41
CA ASP A 90 13.07 -12.78 -8.78
C ASP A 90 12.97 -13.88 -7.72
N ASP A 91 12.76 -15.11 -8.17
CA ASP A 91 12.65 -16.32 -7.33
C ASP A 91 11.82 -16.14 -6.03
N GLY A 92 10.63 -15.56 -6.15
CA GLY A 92 9.72 -15.36 -5.01
C GLY A 92 10.08 -14.19 -4.09
N THR A 93 11.16 -13.46 -4.38
CA THR A 93 11.58 -12.26 -3.66
C THR A 93 11.23 -11.01 -4.45
N ALA A 94 10.62 -10.01 -3.80
CA ALA A 94 10.34 -8.70 -4.37
C ALA A 94 11.32 -7.64 -3.86
N LYS A 95 12.02 -6.98 -4.79
CA LYS A 95 12.77 -5.74 -4.54
C LYS A 95 11.91 -4.55 -4.92
N ILE A 96 11.57 -3.71 -3.94
CA ILE A 96 10.73 -2.54 -4.12
C ILE A 96 11.57 -1.29 -3.89
N SER A 97 11.32 -0.25 -4.69
CA SER A 97 11.90 1.07 -4.50
C SER A 97 10.85 2.15 -4.69
N PHE A 98 10.92 3.19 -3.86
CA PHE A 98 10.11 4.39 -3.97
C PHE A 98 11.01 5.61 -4.13
N THR A 99 10.59 6.52 -5.00
CA THR A 99 11.11 7.89 -5.07
C THR A 99 9.98 8.83 -4.69
N LEU A 100 10.16 9.56 -3.59
CA LEU A 100 9.21 10.56 -3.12
C LEU A 100 9.47 11.89 -3.82
N ARG A 101 8.44 12.75 -3.91
CA ARG A 101 8.53 14.08 -4.52
C ARG A 101 9.62 14.99 -3.94
N ASN A 102 9.99 14.81 -2.68
CA ASN A 102 11.07 15.59 -2.04
C ASN A 102 12.48 15.12 -2.46
N GLY A 103 12.60 14.09 -3.30
CA GLY A 103 13.84 13.50 -3.75
C GLY A 103 14.35 12.36 -2.88
N ASN A 104 13.71 12.07 -1.74
CA ASN A 104 14.06 10.92 -0.91
C ASN A 104 13.79 9.63 -1.69
N GLN A 105 14.71 8.69 -1.56
CA GLN A 105 14.59 7.36 -2.14
C GLN A 105 14.66 6.33 -1.03
N CYS A 106 13.81 5.33 -1.10
CA CYS A 106 13.87 4.20 -0.20
C CYS A 106 13.69 2.90 -0.98
N SER A 107 14.31 1.83 -0.50
CA SER A 107 14.20 0.52 -1.12
C SER A 107 14.35 -0.57 -0.08
N PHE A 108 13.60 -1.65 -0.26
CA PHE A 108 13.63 -2.81 0.60
C PHE A 108 13.36 -4.07 -0.21
N THR A 109 13.65 -5.19 0.41
CA THR A 109 13.38 -6.52 -0.13
C THR A 109 12.38 -7.21 0.80
N ILE A 110 11.40 -7.89 0.23
CA ILE A 110 10.37 -8.64 0.95
C ILE A 110 10.02 -9.90 0.16
N GLU A 111 9.68 -10.99 0.87
CA GLU A 111 9.12 -12.17 0.21
C GLU A 111 7.79 -11.83 -0.45
N VAL A 112 7.58 -12.27 -1.70
CA VAL A 112 6.31 -12.07 -2.42
C VAL A 112 5.15 -12.65 -1.63
N GLN A 113 5.36 -13.76 -0.92
CA GLN A 113 4.36 -14.35 -0.04
C GLN A 113 3.96 -13.41 1.11
N GLU A 114 4.93 -12.78 1.78
CA GLU A 114 4.67 -11.84 2.86
C GLU A 114 3.96 -10.59 2.33
N LEU A 115 4.43 -10.05 1.20
CA LEU A 115 3.79 -8.91 0.54
C LEU A 115 2.34 -9.23 0.15
N THR A 116 2.08 -10.41 -0.41
CA THR A 116 0.74 -10.88 -0.76
C THR A 116 -0.17 -10.95 0.48
N GLN A 117 0.34 -11.44 1.62
CA GLN A 117 -0.41 -11.48 2.88
C GLN A 117 -0.74 -10.07 3.42
N ILE A 118 0.15 -9.09 3.24
CA ILE A 118 -0.13 -7.69 3.60
C ILE A 118 -1.33 -7.18 2.79
N TYR A 119 -1.31 -7.37 1.47
CA TYR A 119 -2.42 -6.95 0.59
C TYR A 119 -3.74 -7.63 0.95
N GLU A 120 -3.72 -8.94 1.19
CA GLU A 120 -4.91 -9.70 1.61
C GLU A 120 -5.50 -9.16 2.92
N ARG A 121 -4.64 -8.88 3.92
CA ARG A 121 -5.07 -8.31 5.20
C ARG A 121 -5.66 -6.90 5.04
N VAL A 122 -5.11 -6.07 4.17
CA VAL A 122 -5.65 -4.74 3.86
C VAL A 122 -7.03 -4.85 3.23
N LEU A 123 -7.19 -5.69 2.21
CA LEU A 123 -8.47 -5.90 1.54
C LEU A 123 -9.55 -6.43 2.50
N ASN A 124 -9.20 -7.39 3.35
CA ASN A 124 -10.10 -7.91 4.37
C ASN A 124 -10.49 -6.86 5.42
N GLN A 125 -9.55 -5.98 5.81
CA GLN A 125 -9.86 -4.90 6.75
C GLN A 125 -10.84 -3.90 6.15
N ILE A 126 -10.67 -3.52 4.88
CA ILE A 126 -11.59 -2.61 4.19
C ILE A 126 -12.98 -3.26 4.08
N ASP A 127 -13.04 -4.54 3.73
CA ASP A 127 -14.32 -5.26 3.65
C ASP A 127 -15.02 -5.33 5.01
N PHE A 128 -14.28 -5.58 6.09
CA PHE A 128 -14.83 -5.52 7.45
C PHE A 128 -15.42 -4.14 7.76
N ILE A 129 -14.68 -3.06 7.50
CA ILE A 129 -15.12 -1.68 7.78
C ILE A 129 -16.38 -1.33 6.97
N LYS A 130 -16.48 -1.76 5.72
CA LYS A 130 -17.64 -1.49 4.86
C LYS A 130 -18.94 -2.17 5.33
N ASN A 131 -18.82 -3.24 6.10
CA ASN A 131 -19.95 -4.05 6.56
C ASN A 131 -20.21 -3.92 8.07
N ALA A 132 -19.46 -3.07 8.78
CA ALA A 132 -19.63 -2.76 10.19
C ALA A 132 -20.66 -1.64 10.39
#